data_AF-A0A956ZGJ5-F1
#
_entry.id   AF-A0A956ZGJ5-F1
#
_cell.length_a   1.000
_cell.length_b   1.000
_cell.length_c   1.000
_cell.angle_alpha   90.00
_cell.angle_beta   90.00
_cell.angle_gamma   90.00
#
_symmetry.space_group_name_H-M   'P 1'
#
loop_
_entity.id
_entity.type
_entity.pdbx_description
1 polymer ?
#
loop_
_entity_poly.entity_id
_entity_poly.type
_entity_poly.pdbx_seq_one_letter_code
_entity_poly.pdbx_strand_id
1 'polypeptide(L)'
;MFQAGQVLKVKVESSPGEYGYGRATIVDRDGNNLLVQIKTSRDSNKILPRGTKIWFVNDSPRLTFNGFWYSTVTGKEIVKGRTVLICSLPKLEPLSQRRKSHRVNVDVPVTISLDIEGKEKQEFRTRDLCKSGSAIETSRLDASLVEVGKEIGCVLHTDLGEVKLKARVIRIEENWLAKKTTLALEFIALSKESSDTLDRLLVKLGGKPRDSKLEEVAGKAGAKDGLSGWVRQVKREESADQAVTETTGGDDLEVVEAEQDDLLDEAAVEGGAEKVASGNESGNPFFSDDDK
;
A
#
# COMPACT_ATOMS: atom_id res chain seq x y z
N MET A 1 -0.06 -15.58 -0.36
CA MET A 1 -0.42 -14.39 0.44
C MET A 1 -0.64 -14.71 1.92
N PHE A 2 -1.19 -15.87 2.28
CA PHE A 2 -1.41 -16.25 3.68
C PHE A 2 -0.45 -17.39 4.05
N GLN A 3 0.79 -17.04 4.37
CA GLN A 3 1.81 -18.00 4.83
C GLN A 3 1.83 -18.07 6.35
N ALA A 4 2.12 -19.24 6.91
CA ALA A 4 2.28 -19.42 8.35
C ALA A 4 3.36 -18.46 8.91
N GLY A 5 3.12 -17.90 10.09
CA GLY A 5 3.97 -16.89 10.74
C GLY A 5 3.76 -15.46 10.24
N GLN A 6 3.06 -15.25 9.12
CA GLN A 6 2.85 -13.91 8.57
C GLN A 6 1.86 -13.10 9.42
N VAL A 7 2.19 -11.83 9.64
CA VAL A 7 1.32 -10.87 10.35
C VAL A 7 0.73 -9.88 9.36
N LEU A 8 -0.60 -9.80 9.32
CA LEU A 8 -1.35 -8.94 8.41
C LEU A 8 -2.19 -7.93 9.19
N LYS A 9 -2.36 -6.73 8.65
CA LYS A 9 -3.36 -5.77 9.17
C LYS A 9 -4.74 -6.31 8.85
N VAL A 10 -5.65 -6.24 9.82
CA VAL A 10 -7.04 -6.67 9.62
C VAL A 10 -8.02 -5.61 10.09
N LYS A 11 -9.15 -5.54 9.38
CA LYS A 11 -10.39 -4.89 9.80
C LYS A 11 -11.37 -6.00 10.19
N VAL A 12 -12.07 -5.83 11.30
CA VAL A 12 -12.99 -6.83 11.85
C VAL A 12 -14.32 -6.16 12.13
N GLU A 13 -15.43 -6.81 11.77
CA GLU A 13 -16.78 -6.35 12.15
C GLU A 13 -17.23 -7.15 13.39
N SER A 14 -17.14 -6.54 14.57
CA SER A 14 -17.54 -7.20 15.82
C SER A 14 -19.05 -7.34 15.95
N SER A 15 -19.76 -6.34 15.42
CA SER A 15 -21.21 -6.22 15.38
C SER A 15 -21.59 -5.55 14.07
N PRO A 16 -22.81 -5.72 13.53
CA PRO A 16 -23.22 -5.05 12.29
C PRO A 16 -22.94 -3.54 12.31
N GLY A 17 -22.05 -3.07 11.43
CA GLY A 17 -21.64 -1.67 11.35
C GLY A 17 -20.57 -1.21 12.35
N GLU A 18 -20.19 -2.03 13.33
CA GLU A 18 -19.12 -1.74 14.28
C GLU A 18 -17.80 -2.37 13.81
N TYR A 19 -16.86 -1.52 13.40
CA TYR A 19 -15.59 -1.95 12.85
C TYR A 19 -14.43 -1.71 13.82
N GLY A 20 -13.67 -2.76 14.10
CA GLY A 20 -12.38 -2.72 14.78
C GLY A 20 -11.21 -2.93 13.81
N TYR A 21 -10.02 -2.50 14.23
CA TYR A 21 -8.77 -2.74 13.51
C TYR A 21 -7.78 -3.50 14.40
N GLY A 22 -6.96 -4.34 13.79
CA GLY A 22 -5.99 -5.15 14.50
C GLY A 22 -4.95 -5.76 13.58
N ARG A 23 -4.25 -6.77 14.10
CA ARG A 23 -3.31 -7.61 13.36
C ARG A 23 -3.73 -9.06 13.48
N ALA A 24 -3.71 -9.79 12.38
CA ALA A 24 -3.90 -11.23 12.36
C ALA A 24 -2.57 -11.91 12.08
N THR A 25 -2.16 -12.81 12.96
CA THR A 25 -1.06 -13.74 12.71
C THR A 25 -1.65 -14.99 12.09
N ILE A 26 -1.14 -15.37 10.91
CA ILE A 26 -1.48 -16.64 10.26
C ILE A 26 -0.73 -17.74 11.00
N VAL A 27 -1.46 -18.60 11.71
CA VAL A 27 -0.86 -19.69 12.47
C VAL A 27 -0.58 -20.86 11.55
N ASP A 28 -1.57 -21.23 10.75
CA ASP A 28 -1.45 -22.32 9.79
C ASP A 28 -2.55 -22.24 8.71
N ARG A 29 -2.43 -23.08 7.68
CA ARG A 29 -3.43 -23.28 6.64
C ARG A 29 -3.75 -24.77 6.52
N ASP A 30 -4.94 -25.14 6.94
CA ASP A 30 -5.44 -26.50 6.86
C ASP A 30 -6.49 -26.63 5.75
N GLY A 31 -6.05 -27.07 4.57
CA GLY A 31 -6.90 -27.24 3.39
C GLY A 31 -7.67 -25.98 3.01
N ASN A 32 -8.98 -26.00 3.29
CA ASN A 32 -9.93 -24.92 3.01
C ASN A 32 -10.10 -23.91 4.16
N ASN A 33 -9.37 -24.11 5.25
CA ASN A 33 -9.42 -23.27 6.43
C ASN A 33 -8.10 -22.52 6.64
N LEU A 34 -8.23 -21.35 7.24
CA LEU A 34 -7.13 -20.51 7.68
C LEU A 34 -7.20 -20.42 9.20
N LEU A 35 -6.12 -20.79 9.87
CA LEU A 35 -6.01 -20.67 11.33
C LEU A 35 -5.34 -19.33 11.65
N VAL A 36 -6.06 -18.46 12.35
CA VAL A 36 -5.60 -17.09 12.63
C VAL A 36 -5.69 -16.74 14.11
N GLN A 37 -4.71 -15.98 14.58
CA GLN A 37 -4.74 -15.34 15.88
C GLN A 37 -4.89 -13.84 15.70
N ILE A 38 -5.92 -13.23 16.31
CA ILE A 38 -6.20 -11.79 16.16
C ILE A 38 -5.76 -11.03 17.40
N LYS A 39 -4.88 -10.06 17.20
CA LYS A 39 -4.45 -9.10 18.22
C LYS A 39 -5.02 -7.73 17.89
N THR A 40 -5.75 -7.14 18.83
CA THR A 40 -6.21 -5.74 18.75
C THR A 40 -5.34 -4.86 19.65
N SER A 41 -5.59 -3.56 19.66
CA SER A 41 -4.93 -2.64 20.61
C SER A 41 -5.30 -2.92 22.07
N ARG A 42 -6.48 -3.52 22.31
CA ARG A 42 -7.00 -3.82 23.65
C ARG A 42 -6.73 -5.26 24.08
N ASP A 43 -6.80 -6.20 23.13
CA ASP A 43 -6.74 -7.64 23.42
C ASP A 43 -5.60 -8.33 22.68
N SER A 44 -4.82 -9.14 23.40
CA SER A 44 -3.72 -9.93 22.82
C SER A 44 -4.20 -11.10 21.96
N ASN A 45 -5.40 -11.62 22.24
CA ASN A 45 -6.04 -12.69 21.49
C ASN A 45 -7.57 -12.52 21.50
N LYS A 46 -8.10 -11.70 20.59
CA LYS A 46 -9.53 -11.43 20.50
C LYS A 46 -10.25 -12.63 19.88
N ILE A 47 -11.10 -13.27 20.68
CA ILE A 47 -11.99 -14.33 20.21
C ILE A 47 -13.22 -13.67 19.56
N LEU A 48 -13.50 -14.02 18.32
CA LEU A 48 -14.62 -13.50 17.55
C LEU A 48 -15.72 -14.57 17.42
N PRO A 49 -17.01 -14.18 17.39
CA PRO A 49 -18.09 -15.12 17.18
C PRO A 49 -18.07 -15.72 15.77
N ARG A 50 -18.74 -16.86 15.60
CA ARG A 50 -18.93 -17.48 14.27
C ARG A 50 -19.73 -16.55 13.38
N GLY A 51 -19.38 -16.49 12.10
CA GLY A 51 -20.00 -15.61 11.12
C GLY A 51 -19.35 -14.22 11.02
N THR A 52 -18.49 -13.84 11.96
CA THR A 52 -17.75 -12.57 11.88
C THR A 52 -16.87 -12.53 10.64
N LYS A 53 -16.97 -11.42 9.90
CA LYS A 53 -16.12 -11.13 8.74
C LYS A 53 -14.82 -10.45 9.18
N ILE A 54 -13.73 -10.93 8.62
CA ILE A 54 -12.37 -10.42 8.80
C ILE A 54 -11.86 -10.00 7.43
N TRP A 55 -11.53 -8.73 7.25
CA TRP A 55 -10.90 -8.22 6.03
C TRP A 55 -9.40 -8.06 6.27
N PHE A 56 -8.60 -8.75 5.48
CA PHE A 56 -7.15 -8.58 5.44
C PHE A 56 -6.81 -7.38 4.55
N VAL A 57 -6.09 -6.44 5.15
CA VAL A 57 -5.64 -5.21 4.50
C VAL A 57 -4.21 -5.43 4.03
N ASN A 58 -3.99 -5.31 2.74
CA ASN A 58 -2.66 -5.36 2.17
C ASN A 58 -1.95 -4.03 2.43
N ASP A 59 -0.80 -4.10 3.12
CA ASP A 59 0.04 -2.95 3.43
C ASP A 59 1.34 -2.96 2.61
N SER A 60 1.54 -3.96 1.74
CA SER A 60 2.75 -4.08 0.95
C SER A 60 2.75 -3.06 -0.18
N PRO A 61 3.76 -2.16 -0.25
CA PRO A 61 3.87 -1.19 -1.34
C PRO A 61 4.19 -1.85 -2.69
N ARG A 62 4.59 -3.13 -2.69
CA ARG A 62 4.94 -3.89 -3.91
C ARG A 62 3.75 -4.60 -4.56
N LEU A 63 2.61 -4.68 -3.87
CA LEU A 63 1.42 -5.34 -4.40
C LEU A 63 0.42 -4.26 -4.83
N THR A 64 0.31 -4.03 -6.13
CA THR A 64 -0.57 -3.03 -6.78
C THR A 64 -2.05 -3.39 -6.73
N PHE A 65 -2.40 -4.52 -6.11
CA PHE A 65 -3.76 -5.02 -6.08
C PHE A 65 -4.61 -4.25 -5.04
N ASN A 66 -5.62 -3.52 -5.53
CA ASN A 66 -6.63 -2.81 -4.73
C ASN A 66 -7.81 -3.75 -4.41
N GLY A 67 -7.80 -4.39 -3.24
CA GLY A 67 -8.94 -5.17 -2.76
C GLY A 67 -8.74 -5.66 -1.33
N PHE A 68 -9.84 -6.06 -0.71
CA PHE A 68 -9.79 -6.71 0.59
C PHE A 68 -9.99 -8.20 0.36
N TRP A 69 -9.11 -8.99 0.96
CA TRP A 69 -9.41 -10.41 1.13
C TRP A 69 -10.28 -10.52 2.36
N TYR A 70 -11.49 -11.05 2.25
CA TYR A 70 -12.31 -11.31 3.42
C TYR A 70 -12.35 -12.80 3.72
N SER A 71 -12.41 -13.12 5.00
CA SER A 71 -12.62 -14.46 5.52
C SER A 71 -13.68 -14.42 6.61
N THR A 72 -14.39 -15.51 6.80
CA THR A 72 -15.45 -15.62 7.81
C THR A 72 -15.02 -16.60 8.89
N VAL A 73 -15.19 -16.21 10.16
CA VAL A 73 -14.93 -17.09 11.30
C VAL A 73 -15.93 -18.27 11.27
N THR A 74 -15.42 -19.48 11.10
CA THR A 74 -16.22 -20.72 11.12
C THR A 74 -16.18 -21.37 12.49
N GLY A 75 -15.11 -21.17 13.26
CA GLY A 75 -14.95 -21.77 14.58
C GLY A 75 -13.72 -21.28 15.32
N LYS A 76 -13.37 -22.02 16.38
CA LYS A 76 -12.17 -21.82 17.18
C LYS A 76 -11.61 -23.18 17.59
N GLU A 77 -10.31 -23.27 17.73
CA GLU A 77 -9.57 -24.46 18.15
C GLU A 77 -8.42 -24.07 19.06
N ILE A 78 -7.87 -25.01 19.82
CA ILE A 78 -6.68 -24.80 20.65
C ILE A 78 -5.50 -25.46 19.95
N VAL A 79 -4.54 -24.65 19.49
CA VAL A 79 -3.30 -25.11 18.86
C VAL A 79 -2.12 -24.71 19.73
N LYS A 80 -1.32 -25.68 20.17
CA LYS A 80 -0.15 -25.46 21.06
C LYS A 80 -0.50 -24.62 22.31
N GLY A 81 -1.64 -24.90 22.93
CA GLY A 81 -2.13 -24.20 24.13
C GLY A 81 -2.67 -22.78 23.88
N ARG A 82 -2.80 -22.34 22.63
CA ARG A 82 -3.37 -21.04 22.27
C ARG A 82 -4.66 -21.21 21.49
N THR A 83 -5.69 -20.44 21.85
CA THR A 83 -6.93 -20.39 21.09
C THR A 83 -6.67 -19.68 19.76
N VAL A 84 -6.96 -20.36 18.66
CA VAL A 84 -6.91 -19.85 17.29
C VAL A 84 -8.33 -19.83 16.71
N LEU A 85 -8.60 -18.88 15.82
CA LEU A 85 -9.84 -18.83 15.06
C LEU A 85 -9.68 -19.67 13.80
N ILE A 86 -10.64 -20.54 13.54
CA ILE A 86 -10.78 -21.23 12.26
C ILE A 86 -11.59 -20.30 11.38
N CYS A 87 -11.04 -19.92 10.23
CA CYS A 87 -11.71 -19.07 9.27
C CYS A 87 -11.74 -19.72 7.89
N SER A 88 -12.75 -19.40 7.08
CA SER A 88 -12.83 -19.90 5.71
C SER A 88 -11.66 -19.41 4.86
N LEU A 89 -11.33 -20.08 3.76
CA LEU A 89 -10.35 -19.57 2.81
C LEU A 89 -10.69 -18.11 2.41
N PRO A 90 -9.73 -17.18 2.45
CA PRO A 90 -10.00 -15.80 2.10
C PRO A 90 -10.48 -15.68 0.65
N LYS A 91 -11.60 -14.97 0.47
CA LYS A 91 -12.16 -14.65 -0.84
C LYS A 91 -11.82 -13.23 -1.18
N LEU A 92 -11.47 -13.02 -2.44
CA LEU A 92 -11.18 -11.70 -2.96
C LEU A 92 -12.47 -10.92 -3.13
N GLU A 93 -12.65 -9.86 -2.35
CA GLU A 93 -13.68 -8.87 -2.61
C GLU A 93 -13.03 -7.74 -3.40
N PRO A 94 -13.32 -7.61 -4.71
CA PRO A 94 -12.78 -6.53 -5.50
C PRO A 94 -13.30 -5.22 -4.89
N LEU A 95 -12.38 -4.41 -4.36
CA LEU A 95 -12.72 -3.03 -4.06
C LEU A 95 -12.99 -2.36 -5.40
N SER A 96 -14.14 -1.71 -5.53
CA SER A 96 -14.31 -0.79 -6.64
C SER A 96 -13.17 0.24 -6.55
N GLN A 97 -12.36 0.30 -7.60
CA GLN A 97 -11.28 1.28 -7.67
C GLN A 97 -11.92 2.67 -7.68
N ARG A 98 -11.98 3.29 -6.50
CA ARG A 98 -12.57 4.63 -6.34
C ARG A 98 -11.72 5.72 -6.99
N ARG A 99 -10.44 5.43 -7.25
CA ARG A 99 -9.50 6.40 -7.83
C ARG A 99 -9.61 6.42 -9.34
N LYS A 100 -9.98 7.59 -9.87
CA LYS A 100 -10.03 7.87 -11.31
C LYS A 100 -8.64 7.96 -11.95
N SER A 101 -7.60 8.25 -11.17
CA SER A 101 -6.24 8.49 -11.65
C SER A 101 -5.19 7.66 -10.89
N HIS A 102 -4.15 7.24 -11.61
CA HIS A 102 -2.96 6.62 -11.02
C HIS A 102 -2.16 7.65 -10.23
N ARG A 103 -1.61 7.25 -9.08
CA ARG A 103 -0.71 8.08 -8.28
C ARG A 103 0.70 7.53 -8.36
N VAL A 104 1.67 8.41 -8.48
CA VAL A 104 3.08 8.04 -8.41
C VAL A 104 3.56 8.35 -6.99
N ASN A 105 4.29 7.42 -6.37
CA ASN A 105 4.99 7.71 -5.11
C ASN A 105 6.20 8.56 -5.45
N VAL A 106 6.26 9.77 -4.89
CA VAL A 106 7.23 10.78 -5.28
C VAL A 106 7.74 11.48 -4.03
N ASP A 107 9.04 11.38 -3.76
CA ASP A 107 9.72 12.21 -2.75
C ASP A 107 10.33 13.44 -3.43
N VAL A 108 9.45 14.35 -3.86
CA VAL A 108 9.84 15.66 -4.40
C VAL A 108 9.57 16.70 -3.32
N PRO A 109 10.52 17.60 -3.02
CA PRO A 109 10.28 18.70 -2.10
C PRO A 109 9.19 19.61 -2.66
N VAL A 110 8.19 19.93 -1.85
CA VAL A 110 7.06 20.76 -2.27
C VAL A 110 6.78 21.82 -1.23
N THR A 111 6.93 23.09 -1.65
CA THR A 111 6.64 24.21 -0.77
C THR A 111 5.17 24.56 -0.85
N ILE A 112 4.46 24.28 0.22
CA ILE A 112 3.07 24.72 0.31
C ILE A 112 3.10 26.04 1.06
N SER A 113 3.01 27.11 0.28
CA SER A 113 2.64 28.41 0.82
C SER A 113 1.19 28.37 1.25
N LEU A 114 0.93 27.77 2.41
CA LEU A 114 -0.32 27.89 3.11
C LEU A 114 -0.54 29.40 3.32
N ASP A 115 -1.42 29.99 2.51
CA ASP A 115 -1.90 31.36 2.68
C ASP A 115 -2.86 31.40 3.88
N ILE A 116 -2.34 30.95 5.03
CA ILE A 116 -3.00 31.02 6.31
C ILE A 116 -2.60 32.39 6.84
N GLU A 117 -3.58 33.28 6.93
CA GLU A 117 -3.42 34.65 7.41
C GLU A 117 -2.43 34.70 8.60
N GLY A 118 -1.31 35.39 8.39
CA GLY A 118 -0.31 35.63 9.43
C GLY A 118 0.76 34.55 9.63
N LYS A 119 0.86 33.51 8.81
CA LYS A 119 1.97 32.53 8.88
C LYS A 119 2.89 32.59 7.66
N GLU A 120 4.19 32.48 7.92
CA GLU A 120 5.22 32.37 6.89
C GLU A 120 5.02 31.11 6.04
N LYS A 121 5.47 31.16 4.77
CA LYS A 121 5.43 30.03 3.84
C LYS A 121 6.17 28.84 4.45
N GLN A 122 5.55 27.67 4.47
CA GLN A 122 6.14 26.45 5.02
C GLN A 122 6.49 25.45 3.91
N GLU A 123 7.68 24.87 4.00
CA GLU A 123 8.11 23.83 3.07
C GLU A 123 7.75 22.45 3.60
N PHE A 124 7.18 21.60 2.74
CA PHE A 124 6.82 20.23 3.08
C PHE A 124 7.39 19.25 2.05
N ARG A 125 7.24 17.96 2.30
CA ARG A 125 7.55 16.91 1.32
C ARG A 125 6.28 16.24 0.86
N THR A 126 6.16 16.02 -0.45
CA THR A 126 5.10 15.15 -0.96
C THR A 126 5.43 13.70 -0.67
N ARG A 127 4.38 12.94 -0.43
CA ARG A 127 4.41 11.50 -0.34
C ARG A 127 3.96 10.86 -1.65
N ASP A 128 2.89 11.41 -2.23
CA ASP A 128 2.39 10.99 -3.53
C ASP A 128 1.99 12.22 -4.37
N LEU A 129 2.01 12.04 -5.69
CA LEU A 129 1.58 13.05 -6.64
C LEU A 129 0.76 12.41 -7.77
N CYS A 130 -0.33 13.05 -8.14
CA CYS A 130 -1.08 12.75 -9.35
C CYS A 130 -1.64 14.02 -9.99
N LYS A 131 -2.34 13.85 -11.12
CA LYS A 131 -2.89 14.97 -11.90
C LYS A 131 -3.89 15.83 -11.14
N SER A 132 -4.61 15.22 -10.19
CA SER A 132 -5.72 15.85 -9.49
C SER A 132 -5.44 16.09 -8.01
N GLY A 133 -4.23 15.80 -7.52
CA GLY A 133 -3.96 15.93 -6.09
C GLY A 133 -2.61 15.38 -5.65
N SER A 134 -2.34 15.58 -4.37
CA SER A 134 -1.11 15.13 -3.73
C SER A 134 -1.37 14.86 -2.25
N ALA A 135 -0.64 13.91 -1.67
CA ALA A 135 -0.52 13.75 -0.23
C ALA A 135 0.78 14.38 0.25
N ILE A 136 0.72 15.22 1.28
CA ILE A 136 1.89 15.77 1.96
C ILE A 136 2.00 15.20 3.37
N GLU A 137 3.23 15.08 3.84
CA GLU A 137 3.52 14.62 5.19
C GLU A 137 4.29 15.71 5.95
N THR A 138 3.86 16.01 7.18
CA THR A 138 4.47 17.05 8.00
C THR A 138 4.40 16.69 9.48
N SER A 139 5.44 17.04 10.24
CA SER A 139 5.45 16.99 11.71
C SER A 139 5.32 18.37 12.35
N ARG A 140 5.28 19.43 11.52
CA ARG A 140 5.35 20.83 11.96
C ARG A 140 4.00 21.55 11.94
N LEU A 141 3.02 20.96 11.26
CA LEU A 141 1.70 21.55 11.13
C LEU A 141 0.82 21.07 12.28
N ASP A 142 0.32 22.02 13.07
CA ASP A 142 -0.79 21.76 13.98
C ASP A 142 -2.08 21.57 13.15
N ALA A 143 -2.76 20.45 13.35
CA ALA A 143 -3.99 20.12 12.65
C ALA A 143 -5.10 21.14 12.89
N SER A 144 -5.02 21.90 13.99
CA SER A 144 -5.95 23.01 14.28
C SER A 144 -5.93 24.13 13.22
N LEU A 145 -4.86 24.24 12.42
CA LEU A 145 -4.67 25.34 11.46
C LEU A 145 -5.31 25.07 10.09
N VAL A 146 -5.62 23.80 9.82
CA VAL A 146 -6.05 23.32 8.52
C VAL A 146 -7.28 22.45 8.71
N GLU A 147 -8.38 22.83 8.06
CA GLU A 147 -9.63 22.10 8.13
C GLU A 147 -9.92 21.39 6.80
N VAL A 148 -10.65 20.28 6.86
CA VAL A 148 -11.15 19.60 5.67
C VAL A 148 -12.14 20.54 4.95
N GLY A 149 -11.94 20.73 3.65
CA GLY A 149 -12.69 21.66 2.81
C GLY A 149 -11.98 22.99 2.57
N LYS A 150 -10.96 23.34 3.36
CA LYS A 150 -10.22 24.60 3.21
C LYS A 150 -9.42 24.62 1.91
N GLU A 151 -9.45 25.75 1.22
CA GLU A 151 -8.65 25.99 0.01
C GLU A 151 -7.33 26.67 0.39
N ILE A 152 -6.24 26.19 -0.21
CA ILE A 152 -4.88 26.62 0.06
C ILE A 152 -4.13 26.87 -1.25
N GLY A 153 -3.29 27.90 -1.27
CA GLY A 153 -2.30 28.08 -2.34
C GLY A 153 -1.14 27.11 -2.16
N CYS A 154 -0.64 26.54 -3.25
CA CYS A 154 0.53 25.67 -3.23
C CYS A 154 1.48 26.03 -4.37
N VAL A 155 2.79 25.86 -4.14
CA VAL A 155 3.82 25.99 -5.17
C VAL A 155 4.67 24.72 -5.19
N LEU A 156 4.49 23.86 -6.18
CA LEU A 156 5.36 22.70 -6.32
C LEU A 156 6.69 23.17 -6.93
N HIS A 157 7.80 23.01 -6.20
CA HIS A 157 9.13 23.29 -6.74
C HIS A 157 9.65 22.04 -7.42
N THR A 158 9.76 22.10 -8.75
CA THR A 158 10.18 20.98 -9.58
C THR A 158 11.42 21.39 -10.37
N ASP A 159 12.18 20.41 -10.86
CA ASP A 159 13.30 20.66 -11.76
C ASP A 159 12.88 21.21 -13.13
N LEU A 160 11.59 21.10 -13.47
CA LEU A 160 10.98 21.67 -14.67
C LEU A 160 10.42 23.08 -14.46
N GLY A 161 10.50 23.62 -13.24
CA GLY A 161 9.98 24.93 -12.86
C GLY A 161 8.98 24.90 -11.70
N GLU A 162 8.46 26.07 -11.33
CA GLU A 162 7.47 26.21 -10.27
C GLU A 162 6.04 25.98 -10.78
N VAL A 163 5.31 25.08 -10.14
CA VAL A 163 3.89 24.82 -10.45
C VAL A 163 3.02 25.51 -9.41
N LYS A 164 2.49 26.68 -9.75
CA LYS A 164 1.52 27.41 -8.92
C LYS A 164 0.14 26.80 -9.09
N LEU A 165 -0.50 26.41 -7.99
CA LEU A 165 -1.83 25.80 -7.99
C LEU A 165 -2.64 26.16 -6.75
N LYS A 166 -3.97 26.01 -6.83
CA LYS A 166 -4.87 26.03 -5.67
C LYS A 166 -5.33 24.62 -5.37
N ALA A 167 -5.29 24.22 -4.10
CA ALA A 167 -5.72 22.92 -3.65
C ALA A 167 -6.74 22.99 -2.51
N ARG A 168 -7.62 21.99 -2.43
CA ARG A 168 -8.56 21.78 -1.34
C ARG A 168 -8.05 20.67 -0.44
N VAL A 169 -8.13 20.88 0.87
CA VAL A 169 -7.83 19.82 1.83
C VAL A 169 -9.02 18.87 1.86
N ILE A 170 -8.84 17.62 1.42
CA ILE A 170 -9.92 16.62 1.39
C ILE A 170 -9.89 15.67 2.58
N ARG A 171 -8.73 15.52 3.22
CA ARG A 171 -8.54 14.60 4.35
C ARG A 171 -7.31 14.96 5.15
N ILE A 172 -7.40 14.80 6.46
CA ILE A 172 -6.32 14.98 7.42
C ILE A 172 -6.19 13.65 8.18
N GLU A 173 -5.00 13.05 8.17
CA GLU A 173 -4.71 11.83 8.90
C GLU A 173 -3.58 12.09 9.89
N GLU A 174 -3.87 11.92 11.18
CA GLU A 174 -2.87 12.05 12.25
C GLU A 174 -2.32 10.69 12.65
N ASN A 175 -1.00 10.56 12.57
CA ASN A 175 -0.27 9.44 13.11
C ASN A 175 0.39 9.86 14.42
N TRP A 176 -0.34 9.63 15.52
CA TRP A 176 0.10 9.94 16.88
C TRP A 176 1.41 9.23 17.27
N LEU A 177 1.63 8.00 16.78
CA LEU A 177 2.86 7.24 17.06
C LEU A 177 4.09 7.88 16.43
N ALA A 178 3.96 8.38 15.20
CA ALA A 178 5.07 8.98 14.47
C ALA A 178 5.18 10.50 14.71
N LYS A 179 4.19 11.11 15.39
CA LYS A 179 4.01 12.57 15.46
C LYS A 179 4.03 13.21 14.06
N LYS A 180 3.28 12.59 13.13
CA LYS A 180 3.18 13.02 11.74
C LYS A 180 1.74 13.20 11.34
N THR A 181 1.48 14.26 10.59
CA THR A 181 0.20 14.59 9.99
C THR A 181 0.33 14.45 8.48
N THR A 182 -0.57 13.69 7.88
CA THR A 182 -0.69 13.57 6.42
C THR A 182 -1.89 14.38 5.95
N LEU A 183 -1.68 15.34 5.06
CA LEU A 183 -2.78 16.07 4.41
C LEU A 183 -2.96 15.53 3.00
N ALA A 184 -4.19 15.15 2.66
CA ALA A 184 -4.55 14.85 1.27
C ALA A 184 -5.16 16.09 0.64
N LEU A 185 -4.59 16.48 -0.50
CA LEU A 185 -4.94 17.67 -1.25
C LEU A 185 -5.55 17.28 -2.59
N GLU A 186 -6.61 17.97 -2.97
CA GLU A 186 -7.23 17.91 -4.30
C GLU A 186 -6.96 19.21 -5.04
N PHE A 187 -6.47 19.14 -6.27
CA PHE A 187 -6.20 20.32 -7.07
C PHE A 187 -7.49 20.87 -7.68
N ILE A 188 -7.79 22.15 -7.42
CA ILE A 188 -9.02 22.80 -7.87
C ILE A 188 -8.77 23.59 -9.15
N ALA A 189 -7.67 24.33 -9.20
CA ALA A 189 -7.33 25.20 -10.31
C ALA A 189 -5.83 25.13 -10.61
N LEU A 190 -5.51 24.74 -11.84
CA LEU A 190 -4.19 24.84 -12.44
C LEU A 190 -4.30 25.68 -13.71
N SER A 191 -3.33 26.57 -13.94
CA SER A 191 -3.16 27.17 -15.25
C SER A 191 -2.75 26.10 -16.25
N LYS A 192 -2.97 26.34 -17.55
CA LYS A 192 -2.58 25.42 -18.61
C LYS A 192 -1.08 25.11 -18.56
N GLU A 193 -0.25 26.14 -18.38
CA GLU A 193 1.20 26.01 -18.22
C GLU A 193 1.59 25.14 -17.01
N SER A 194 0.99 25.40 -15.84
CA SER A 194 1.18 24.57 -14.64
C SER A 194 0.77 23.11 -14.86
N SER A 195 -0.34 22.89 -15.58
CA SER A 195 -0.82 21.54 -15.92
C SER A 195 0.15 20.81 -16.85
N ASP A 196 0.64 21.49 -17.88
CA ASP A 196 1.57 20.89 -18.84
C ASP A 196 2.91 20.53 -18.17
N THR A 197 3.41 21.39 -17.28
CA THR A 197 4.62 21.12 -16.47
C THR A 197 4.40 19.95 -15.52
N LEU A 198 3.25 19.89 -14.84
CA LEU A 198 2.89 18.77 -13.96
C LEU A 198 2.79 17.45 -14.73
N ASP A 199 2.18 17.45 -15.93
CA ASP A 199 2.07 16.26 -16.75
C ASP A 199 3.46 15.75 -17.21
N ARG A 200 4.36 16.66 -17.62
CA ARG A 200 5.76 16.30 -17.95
C ARG A 200 6.50 15.71 -16.75
N LEU A 201 6.32 16.30 -15.57
CA LEU A 201 6.89 15.78 -14.34
C LEU A 201 6.37 14.37 -14.04
N LEU A 202 5.05 14.16 -14.13
CA LEU A 202 4.45 12.86 -13.87
C LEU A 202 4.96 11.80 -14.85
N VAL A 203 5.10 12.13 -16.13
CA VAL A 203 5.68 11.21 -17.13
C VAL A 203 7.13 10.86 -16.81
N LYS A 204 7.95 11.86 -16.43
CA LYS A 204 9.35 11.65 -16.02
C LYS A 204 9.47 10.70 -14.82
N LEU A 205 8.49 10.75 -13.92
CA LEU A 205 8.42 9.90 -12.73
C LEU A 205 7.77 8.53 -13.00
N GLY A 206 7.51 8.17 -14.26
CA GLY A 206 6.92 6.88 -14.65
C GLY A 206 5.39 6.84 -14.60
N GLY A 207 4.72 7.99 -14.54
CA GLY A 207 3.28 8.12 -14.66
C GLY A 207 2.79 8.09 -16.12
N LYS A 208 1.56 7.62 -16.34
CA LYS A 208 0.95 7.65 -17.69
C LYS A 208 0.49 9.08 -18.06
N PRO A 209 0.77 9.58 -19.29
CA PRO A 209 0.35 10.91 -19.74
C PRO A 209 -1.18 11.09 -19.75
N ARG A 210 -1.67 12.34 -19.83
CA ARG A 210 -3.11 12.65 -19.84
C ARG A 210 -3.70 12.25 -21.19
N ASP A 211 -4.44 11.16 -21.22
CA ASP A 211 -5.21 10.78 -22.39
C ASP A 211 -6.28 11.84 -22.65
N SER A 212 -6.04 12.70 -23.65
CA SER A 212 -6.96 13.75 -24.08
C SER A 212 -8.33 13.21 -24.50
N LYS A 213 -8.42 11.90 -24.79
CA LYS A 213 -9.63 11.19 -25.21
C LYS A 213 -10.56 10.79 -24.06
N LEU A 214 -10.11 10.81 -22.80
CA LEU A 214 -10.92 10.33 -21.68
C LEU A 214 -11.98 11.35 -21.20
N GLU A 215 -11.80 12.64 -21.49
CA GLU A 215 -12.79 13.67 -21.16
C GLU A 215 -14.01 13.65 -22.10
N GLU A 216 -13.84 13.27 -23.37
CA GLU A 216 -14.98 13.12 -24.30
C GLU A 216 -15.89 11.93 -23.95
N VAL A 217 -15.31 10.85 -23.40
CA VAL A 217 -16.06 9.62 -23.09
C VAL A 217 -16.75 9.68 -21.72
N ALA A 218 -16.22 10.46 -20.78
CA ALA A 218 -16.81 10.62 -19.44
C ALA A 218 -18.22 11.25 -19.45
N GLY A 219 -18.59 11.96 -20.52
CA GLY A 219 -19.94 12.47 -20.73
C GLY A 219 -20.95 11.46 -21.33
N LYS A 220 -20.50 10.29 -21.82
CA LYS A 220 -21.38 9.34 -22.55
C LYS A 220 -21.26 7.86 -22.16
N ALA A 221 -20.27 7.43 -21.37
CA ALA A 221 -20.11 6.02 -21.00
C ALA A 221 -20.68 5.72 -19.60
N GLY A 222 -22.01 5.77 -19.48
CA GLY A 222 -22.70 5.06 -18.41
C GLY A 222 -22.71 3.57 -18.70
N ALA A 223 -22.13 2.78 -17.79
CA ALA A 223 -22.37 1.34 -17.61
C ALA A 223 -22.13 0.42 -18.81
N LYS A 224 -20.92 -0.19 -18.94
CA LYS A 224 -20.79 -1.64 -19.28
C LYS A 224 -19.38 -2.23 -19.38
N ASP A 225 -18.28 -1.47 -19.27
CA ASP A 225 -16.95 -2.10 -19.34
C ASP A 225 -16.41 -2.46 -17.95
N GLY A 226 -16.79 -3.67 -17.51
CA GLY A 226 -16.10 -4.39 -16.44
C GLY A 226 -14.72 -4.89 -16.86
N LEU A 227 -14.11 -5.72 -15.99
CA LEU A 227 -12.74 -6.29 -16.03
C LEU A 227 -12.18 -6.73 -17.41
N SER A 228 -13.02 -6.94 -18.43
CA SER A 228 -12.62 -7.19 -19.82
C SER A 228 -11.85 -6.03 -20.47
N GLY A 229 -12.09 -4.78 -20.05
CA GLY A 229 -11.34 -3.61 -20.55
C GLY A 229 -9.86 -3.63 -20.13
N TRP A 230 -9.58 -4.14 -18.93
CA TRP A 230 -8.21 -4.19 -18.38
C TRP A 230 -7.38 -5.31 -19.01
N VAL A 231 -7.97 -6.50 -19.20
CA VAL A 231 -7.30 -7.64 -19.87
C VAL A 231 -6.93 -7.32 -21.32
N ARG A 232 -7.77 -6.56 -22.03
CA ARG A 232 -7.45 -6.10 -23.39
C ARG A 232 -6.33 -5.05 -23.42
N GLN A 233 -6.21 -4.23 -22.38
CA GLN A 233 -5.18 -3.20 -22.30
C GLN A 233 -3.80 -3.80 -22.03
N VAL A 234 -3.70 -4.81 -21.16
CA VAL A 234 -2.44 -5.53 -20.87
C VAL A 234 -1.99 -6.38 -22.07
N LYS A 235 -2.90 -7.10 -22.74
CA LYS A 235 -2.54 -7.88 -23.94
C LYS A 235 -2.08 -7.04 -25.13
N ARG A 236 -2.51 -5.78 -25.20
CA ARG A 236 -2.11 -4.85 -26.26
C ARG A 236 -0.73 -4.24 -26.02
N GLU A 237 -0.27 -4.17 -24.77
CA GLU A 237 1.11 -3.76 -24.42
C GLU A 237 2.12 -4.87 -24.83
N GLU A 238 1.84 -6.15 -24.61
CA GLU A 238 2.73 -7.26 -25.03
C GLU A 238 2.91 -7.39 -26.55
N SER A 239 1.89 -7.03 -27.34
CA SER A 239 1.93 -7.15 -28.80
C SER A 239 2.51 -5.90 -29.49
N ALA A 240 2.70 -4.80 -28.77
CA ALA A 240 3.37 -3.60 -29.28
C ALA A 240 4.90 -3.69 -29.12
N ASP A 241 5.40 -4.33 -28.06
CA ASP A 241 6.84 -4.50 -27.81
C ASP A 241 7.49 -5.58 -28.69
N GLN A 242 6.73 -6.52 -29.26
CA GLN A 242 7.24 -7.49 -30.24
C GLN A 242 7.26 -6.98 -31.69
N ALA A 243 6.66 -5.83 -31.99
CA ALA A 243 6.53 -5.34 -33.37
C ALA A 243 7.66 -4.36 -33.81
N VAL A 244 8.68 -4.14 -32.97
CA VAL A 244 9.74 -3.13 -33.22
C VAL A 244 11.13 -3.78 -33.46
N THR A 245 11.22 -5.10 -33.54
CA THR A 245 12.49 -5.81 -33.86
C THR A 245 12.37 -6.67 -35.10
N GLU A 246 11.97 -6.10 -36.23
CA GLU A 246 12.19 -6.74 -37.53
C GLU A 246 12.12 -5.71 -38.66
N THR A 247 13.24 -5.02 -38.93
CA THR A 247 13.58 -4.52 -40.28
C THR A 247 15.01 -3.98 -40.29
N THR A 248 15.93 -4.74 -40.90
CA THR A 248 17.20 -4.42 -41.63
C THR A 248 18.26 -5.49 -41.31
N GLY A 249 18.49 -6.48 -42.19
CA GLY A 249 19.54 -6.49 -43.22
C GLY A 249 20.89 -6.83 -42.56
N GLY A 250 21.49 -8.02 -42.68
CA GLY A 250 21.86 -8.74 -43.90
C GLY A 250 23.39 -8.62 -44.09
N ASP A 251 24.16 -9.62 -43.62
CA ASP A 251 25.33 -10.25 -44.29
C ASP A 251 26.29 -10.95 -43.30
N ASP A 252 26.62 -12.18 -43.70
CA ASP A 252 27.90 -12.90 -43.65
C ASP A 252 28.61 -13.35 -42.35
N LEU A 253 28.91 -14.66 -42.39
CA LEU A 253 30.03 -15.41 -41.79
C LEU A 253 30.08 -15.49 -40.23
N GLU A 254 30.48 -16.57 -39.58
CA GLU A 254 31.21 -17.77 -39.97
C GLU A 254 30.94 -18.87 -38.90
N VAL A 255 31.00 -20.13 -39.34
CA VAL A 255 30.92 -21.33 -38.51
C VAL A 255 32.22 -21.51 -37.74
N VAL A 256 32.18 -21.62 -36.41
CA VAL A 256 33.22 -22.31 -35.63
C VAL A 256 32.54 -23.14 -34.55
N GLU A 257 32.56 -24.46 -34.76
CA GLU A 257 32.36 -25.46 -33.72
C GLU A 257 33.53 -25.41 -32.73
N ALA A 258 33.22 -25.42 -31.44
CA ALA A 258 34.15 -25.87 -30.42
C ALA A 258 33.36 -26.67 -29.38
N GLU A 259 33.66 -27.97 -29.37
CA GLU A 259 33.31 -28.94 -28.35
C GLU A 259 33.91 -28.58 -26.98
N GLN A 260 33.56 -29.41 -25.98
CA GLN A 260 34.35 -29.70 -24.77
C GLN A 260 34.04 -28.78 -23.56
N ASP A 261 33.78 -29.24 -22.33
CA ASP A 261 33.92 -30.55 -21.70
C ASP A 261 33.04 -30.61 -20.43
N ASP A 262 32.72 -31.84 -20.02
CA ASP A 262 32.22 -32.23 -18.68
C ASP A 262 33.13 -31.76 -17.53
N LEU A 263 32.56 -31.54 -16.34
CA LEU A 263 33.09 -32.08 -15.05
C LEU A 263 32.27 -31.63 -13.82
N LEU A 264 31.62 -32.63 -13.22
CA LEU A 264 31.51 -33.01 -11.79
C LEU A 264 32.38 -32.20 -10.79
N ASP A 265 32.08 -31.99 -9.50
CA ASP A 265 31.59 -32.94 -8.50
C ASP A 265 31.16 -32.23 -7.18
N GLU A 266 30.46 -33.04 -6.39
CA GLU A 266 30.15 -32.98 -4.94
C GLU A 266 31.13 -32.24 -4.00
N ALA A 267 30.59 -31.67 -2.92
CA ALA A 267 30.95 -32.09 -1.56
C ALA A 267 30.07 -31.43 -0.48
N ALA A 268 29.49 -32.29 0.34
CA ALA A 268 28.88 -32.00 1.63
C ALA A 268 29.93 -31.57 2.66
N VAL A 269 29.54 -30.71 3.61
CA VAL A 269 30.14 -30.72 4.96
C VAL A 269 29.03 -30.56 5.99
N GLU A 270 28.78 -31.68 6.67
CA GLU A 270 28.07 -31.79 7.94
C GLU A 270 28.85 -31.13 9.08
N GLY A 271 28.13 -30.82 10.17
CA GLY A 271 28.65 -31.05 11.51
C GLY A 271 28.84 -29.81 12.37
N GLY A 272 28.12 -29.75 13.49
CA GLY A 272 28.40 -28.79 14.55
C GLY A 272 27.29 -28.69 15.59
N ALA A 273 27.04 -29.78 16.32
CA ALA A 273 26.22 -29.78 17.53
C ALA A 273 27.11 -29.54 18.77
N GLU A 274 26.74 -28.58 19.62
CA GLU A 274 27.11 -28.51 21.05
C GLU A 274 26.08 -27.58 21.73
N LYS A 275 25.11 -28.09 22.51
CA LYS A 275 25.13 -28.43 23.95
C LYS A 275 25.76 -27.37 24.88
N VAL A 276 25.03 -27.11 25.98
CA VAL A 276 25.44 -26.64 27.34
C VAL A 276 24.55 -25.45 27.74
N ALA A 277 23.47 -25.68 28.50
CA ALA A 277 23.37 -25.71 29.98
C ALA A 277 22.80 -24.36 30.49
N SER A 278 21.61 -24.37 31.10
CA SER A 278 21.33 -24.59 32.53
C SER A 278 21.22 -23.28 33.31
N GLY A 279 20.06 -23.08 33.94
CA GLY A 279 19.94 -22.47 35.26
C GLY A 279 20.13 -20.97 35.37
N ASN A 280 19.02 -20.25 35.62
CA ASN A 280 18.94 -19.55 36.90
C ASN A 280 17.48 -19.30 37.29
N GLU A 281 17.01 -20.09 38.26
CA GLU A 281 15.95 -19.70 39.16
C GLU A 281 16.52 -18.64 40.11
N SER A 282 15.89 -17.48 40.19
CA SER A 282 15.96 -16.64 41.37
C SER A 282 14.61 -15.99 41.55
N GLY A 283 13.82 -16.59 42.44
CA GLY A 283 12.70 -15.89 43.06
C GLY A 283 13.20 -14.71 43.88
N ASN A 284 12.35 -13.71 44.02
CA ASN A 284 12.25 -12.95 45.25
C ASN A 284 10.85 -12.33 45.35
N PRO A 285 10.37 -12.08 46.57
CA PRO A 285 8.96 -12.13 46.91
C PRO A 285 8.38 -10.72 47.08
N PHE A 286 7.05 -10.68 47.10
CA PHE A 286 6.25 -10.02 48.14
C PHE A 286 6.72 -8.63 48.62
N PHE A 287 6.02 -7.60 48.18
CA PHE A 287 5.67 -6.47 49.04
C PHE A 287 4.17 -6.22 48.88
N SER A 288 3.41 -6.68 49.88
CA SER A 288 2.18 -6.02 50.29
C SER A 288 2.54 -4.76 51.08
N ASP A 289 1.60 -3.82 51.07
CA ASP A 289 1.23 -2.84 52.10
C ASP A 289 0.90 -1.53 51.39
N ASP A 290 -0.39 -1.22 51.23
CA ASP A 290 -1.19 -0.45 52.18
C ASP A 290 -0.58 0.94 52.44
N ASP A 291 -1.15 1.98 51.80
CA ASP A 291 -1.56 3.19 52.52
C ASP A 291 -2.31 4.18 51.60
N LYS A 292 -3.55 4.49 52.03
CA LYS A 292 -4.38 5.70 51.82
C LYS A 292 -4.89 6.09 50.44
#